data_AF-A0A851FX12-F1
#
_entry.id   AF-A0A851FX12-F1
#
_cell.length_a   1.000
_cell.length_b   1.000
_cell.length_c   1.000
_cell.angle_alpha   90.00
_cell.angle_beta   90.00
_cell.angle_gamma   90.00
#
_symmetry.space_group_name_H-M   'P 1'
#
loop_
_entity.id
_entity.type
_entity.pdbx_description
1 polymer ?
#
loop_
_entity_poly.entity_id
_entity_poly.type
_entity_poly.pdbx_seq_one_letter_code
_entity_poly.pdbx_strand_id
1 'polypeptide(L)'
;MKRQNDINDTATLSPEQITDLFEHVVTVTANKRQESDFCPPLEAVEYTVFDGPDYLSVWLLDGWPVAAAAPLDGFFRHLEVQP
;
A
#
# COMPACT_ATOMS: atom_id res chain seq x y z
N MET A 1 29.95 -24.28 4.23
CA MET A 1 28.91 -24.35 5.28
C MET A 1 29.13 -23.22 6.28
N LYS A 2 28.28 -22.19 6.26
CA LYS A 2 27.78 -21.49 7.45
C LYS A 2 26.41 -20.93 7.06
N ARG A 3 25.35 -21.63 7.48
CA ARG A 3 24.00 -21.07 7.57
C ARG A 3 23.98 -20.28 8.88
N GLN A 4 23.54 -19.03 8.83
CA GLN A 4 23.27 -18.19 10.00
C GLN A 4 21.95 -17.46 9.65
N ASN A 5 20.81 -18.12 9.87
CA ASN A 5 19.93 -18.02 11.04
C ASN A 5 19.34 -16.61 11.27
N ASP A 6 18.08 -16.48 10.82
CA ASP A 6 16.93 -15.91 11.51
C ASP A 6 17.11 -14.59 12.26
N ILE A 7 16.67 -13.49 11.63
CA ILE A 7 16.11 -12.32 12.33
C ILE A 7 14.89 -11.87 11.52
N ASN A 8 13.69 -12.12 12.06
CA ASN A 8 12.39 -11.54 11.76
C ASN A 8 12.24 -10.69 10.47
N ASP A 9 11.39 -11.21 9.58
CA ASP A 9 10.60 -10.51 8.55
C ASP A 9 9.85 -9.26 9.06
N THR A 10 10.58 -8.17 9.33
CA THR A 10 10.02 -6.82 9.35
C THR A 10 10.77 -6.00 8.32
N ALA A 11 10.69 -6.40 7.06
CA ALA A 11 11.21 -5.58 5.96
C ALA A 11 10.32 -4.32 5.86
N THR A 12 10.76 -3.23 6.49
CA THR A 12 10.16 -1.92 6.27
C THR A 12 10.44 -1.48 4.84
N LEU A 13 9.39 -1.21 4.06
CA LEU A 13 9.52 -0.73 2.68
C LEU A 13 10.24 0.62 2.64
N SER A 14 11.10 0.81 1.64
CA SER A 14 11.71 2.11 1.38
C SER A 14 10.68 3.11 0.83
N PRO A 15 10.91 4.43 0.95
CA PRO A 15 10.05 5.45 0.34
C PRO A 15 9.79 5.21 -1.15
N GLU A 16 10.81 4.83 -1.91
CA GLU A 16 10.72 4.53 -3.35
C GLU A 16 9.79 3.33 -3.60
N GLN A 17 9.90 2.27 -2.79
CA GLN A 17 9.03 1.10 -2.91
C GLN A 17 7.57 1.42 -2.58
N ILE A 18 7.33 2.31 -1.61
CA ILE A 18 5.98 2.77 -1.26
C ILE A 18 5.38 3.55 -2.44
N THR A 19 6.14 4.46 -3.03
CA THR A 19 5.72 5.22 -4.22
C THR A 19 5.44 4.30 -5.41
N ASP A 20 6.33 3.35 -5.71
CA ASP A 20 6.14 2.38 -6.78
C ASP A 20 4.85 1.54 -6.59
N LEU A 21 4.59 1.09 -5.35
CA LEU A 21 3.36 0.36 -5.01
C LEU A 21 2.12 1.24 -5.14
N PHE A 22 2.21 2.50 -4.73
CA PHE A 22 1.13 3.47 -4.90
C PHE A 22 0.78 3.62 -6.38
N GLU A 23 1.78 3.90 -7.23
CA GLU A 23 1.60 4.03 -8.69
C GLU A 23 1.03 2.76 -9.32
N HIS A 24 1.48 1.59 -8.86
CA HIS A 24 0.94 0.31 -9.30
C HIS A 24 -0.56 0.19 -9.02
N VAL A 25 -1.00 0.46 -7.79
CA VAL A 25 -2.42 0.40 -7.41
C VAL A 25 -3.23 1.42 -8.22
N VAL A 26 -2.73 2.65 -8.37
CA VAL A 26 -3.38 3.68 -9.21
C VAL A 26 -3.54 3.20 -10.65
N THR A 27 -2.49 2.59 -11.22
CA THR A 27 -2.50 2.11 -12.61
C THR A 27 -3.49 0.97 -12.82
N VAL A 28 -3.49 -0.03 -11.92
CA VAL A 28 -4.38 -1.19 -12.01
C VAL A 28 -5.85 -0.80 -11.84
N THR A 29 -6.12 0.26 -11.08
CA THR A 29 -7.47 0.76 -10.81
C THR A 29 -7.92 1.89 -11.73
N ALA A 30 -7.07 2.36 -12.65
CA ALA A 30 -7.33 3.55 -13.47
C ALA A 30 -8.65 3.48 -14.25
N ASN A 31 -9.02 2.30 -14.74
CA ASN A 31 -10.25 2.06 -15.52
C ASN A 31 -11.37 1.39 -14.70
N LYS A 32 -11.20 1.27 -13.37
CA LYS A 32 -12.19 0.67 -12.48
C LYS A 32 -13.01 1.75 -11.79
N ARG A 33 -14.30 1.46 -11.56
CA ARG A 33 -15.12 2.27 -10.65
C ARG A 33 -14.52 2.13 -9.24
N GLN A 34 -14.40 3.25 -8.53
CA GLN A 34 -13.91 3.28 -7.16
C GLN A 34 -15.04 3.76 -6.25
N GLU A 35 -15.12 3.21 -5.06
CA GLU A 35 -16.03 3.70 -4.04
C GLU A 35 -15.44 4.93 -3.34
N SER A 36 -16.31 5.80 -2.84
CA SER A 36 -15.89 7.04 -2.18
C SER A 36 -15.39 6.83 -0.75
N ASP A 37 -15.81 5.72 -0.13
CA ASP A 37 -15.37 5.31 1.20
C ASP A 37 -14.46 4.08 1.09
N PHE A 38 -13.33 4.14 1.78
CA PHE A 38 -12.40 3.04 1.90
C PHE A 38 -12.19 2.70 3.38
N CYS A 39 -12.39 1.44 3.72
CA CYS A 39 -11.98 0.88 5.00
C CYS A 39 -10.94 -0.21 4.71
N PRO A 40 -9.67 -0.04 5.12
CA PRO A 40 -8.67 -1.07 4.89
C PRO A 40 -9.05 -2.35 5.61
N PRO A 41 -8.70 -3.53 5.04
CA PRO A 41 -8.82 -4.79 5.77
C PRO A 41 -8.11 -4.68 7.13
N LEU A 42 -8.73 -5.20 8.19
CA LEU A 42 -8.20 -5.07 9.56
C LEU A 42 -6.77 -5.63 9.72
N GLU A 43 -6.44 -6.62 8.90
CA GLU A 43 -5.14 -7.31 8.90
C GLU A 43 -4.11 -6.65 7.98
N ALA A 44 -4.50 -5.63 7.22
CA ALA A 44 -3.59 -4.94 6.32
C ALA A 44 -2.63 -4.02 7.09
N VAL A 45 -1.37 -4.03 6.70
CA VAL A 45 -0.32 -3.15 7.23
C VAL A 45 -0.26 -1.91 6.36
N GLU A 46 -0.37 -0.74 7.00
CA GLU A 46 -0.19 0.56 6.34
C GLU A 46 1.29 0.92 6.27
N TYR A 47 1.72 1.35 5.08
CA TYR A 47 3.02 1.98 4.85
C TYR A 47 2.81 3.38 4.30
N THR A 48 3.46 4.35 4.91
CA THR A 48 3.30 5.77 4.58
C THR A 48 4.62 6.39 4.19
N VAL A 49 4.62 7.19 3.12
CA VAL A 49 5.73 8.07 2.73
C VAL A 49 5.25 9.52 2.76
N PHE A 50 6.06 10.40 3.35
CA PHE A 50 5.78 11.83 3.42
C PHE A 50 6.52 12.57 2.30
N ASP A 51 5.82 13.44 1.59
CA ASP A 51 6.39 14.42 0.66
C ASP A 51 5.97 15.84 1.09
N GLY A 52 6.79 16.43 1.96
CA GLY A 52 6.49 17.73 2.56
C GLY A 52 5.26 17.68 3.48
N PRO A 53 4.22 18.51 3.25
CA PRO A 53 2.98 18.46 4.03
C PRO A 53 2.08 17.29 3.64
N ASP A 54 2.33 16.64 2.50
CA ASP A 54 1.52 15.58 1.95
C ASP A 54 2.08 14.20 2.26
N TYR A 55 1.26 13.16 2.07
CA TYR A 55 1.69 11.79 2.24
C TYR A 55 0.88 10.82 1.39
N LEU A 56 1.57 9.77 0.96
CA LEU A 56 0.97 8.62 0.30
C LEU A 56 0.95 7.46 1.28
N SER A 57 -0.18 6.76 1.34
CA SER A 57 -0.31 5.51 2.10
C SER A 57 -0.64 4.35 1.16
N VAL A 58 -0.04 3.19 1.42
CA VAL A 58 -0.39 1.92 0.80
C VAL A 58 -0.69 0.88 1.87
N TRP A 59 -1.68 0.03 1.64
CA TRP A 59 -2.05 -1.05 2.55
C TRP A 59 -1.69 -2.37 1.90
N LEU A 60 -0.98 -3.23 2.66
CA LEU A 60 -0.59 -4.56 2.22
C LEU A 60 -1.24 -5.61 3.11
N LEU A 61 -1.91 -6.59 2.50
CA LEU A 61 -2.43 -7.79 3.17
C LEU A 61 -1.59 -8.99 2.71
N ASP A 62 -0.98 -9.72 3.64
CA ASP A 62 -0.06 -10.83 3.34
C ASP A 62 1.04 -10.48 2.31
N GLY A 63 1.53 -9.24 2.35
CA GLY A 63 2.57 -8.73 1.44
C GLY A 63 2.04 -8.27 0.07
N TRP A 64 0.74 -8.37 -0.19
CA TRP A 64 0.11 -7.92 -1.43
C TRP A 64 -0.56 -6.56 -1.27
N PRO A 65 -0.35 -5.60 -2.18
CA PRO A 65 -1.04 -4.32 -2.11
C PRO A 65 -2.54 -4.53 -2.27
N VAL A 66 -3.34 -3.95 -1.39
CA VAL A 66 -4.81 -3.99 -1.45
C VAL A 66 -5.42 -2.61 -1.64
N ALA A 67 -4.70 -1.55 -1.27
CA ALA A 67 -5.15 -0.18 -1.44
C ALA A 67 -4.00 0.83 -1.44
N ALA A 68 -4.30 2.02 -1.97
CA ALA A 68 -3.42 3.17 -2.02
C ALA A 68 -4.23 4.46 -1.84
N ALA A 69 -3.69 5.45 -1.14
CA ALA A 69 -4.36 6.72 -0.89
C ALA A 69 -3.40 7.91 -0.83
N ALA A 70 -3.88 9.07 -1.27
CA ALA A 70 -3.33 10.38 -0.98
C ALA A 70 -4.40 11.14 -0.17
N PRO A 71 -4.43 11.01 1.17
CA PRO A 71 -5.59 11.43 1.95
C PRO A 71 -5.86 12.93 1.97
N LEU A 72 -4.82 13.77 1.80
CA LEU A 72 -5.01 15.22 1.72
C LEU A 72 -5.70 15.64 0.43
N ASP A 73 -5.54 14.88 -0.65
CA ASP A 73 -6.26 15.06 -1.91
C ASP A 73 -7.67 14.42 -1.91
N GLY A 74 -8.02 13.70 -0.83
CA GLY A 74 -9.23 12.88 -0.80
C GLY A 74 -9.21 11.75 -1.83
N PHE A 75 -8.01 11.29 -2.22
CA PHE A 75 -7.83 10.28 -3.25
C PHE A 75 -7.64 8.89 -2.62
N PHE A 76 -8.48 7.95 -3.00
CA PHE A 76 -8.45 6.57 -2.52
C PHE A 76 -8.60 5.60 -3.70
N ARG A 77 -7.78 4.55 -3.70
CA ARG A 77 -7.84 3.45 -4.66
C ARG A 77 -7.79 2.13 -3.92
N HIS A 78 -8.65 1.20 -4.35
CA HIS A 78 -8.73 -0.15 -3.80
C HIS A 78 -8.66 -1.19 -4.90
N LEU A 79 -7.87 -2.24 -4.67
CA LEU A 79 -7.92 -3.45 -5.48
C LEU A 79 -9.12 -4.27 -5.02
N GLU A 80 -9.97 -4.67 -5.96
CA GLU A 80 -11.05 -5.62 -5.68
C GLU A 80 -10.40 -6.91 -5.16
N VAL A 81 -10.66 -7.24 -3.90
CA VAL A 81 -10.38 -8.58 -3.37
C VAL A 81 -11.37 -9.50 -4.10
N GLN A 82 -10.88 -10.30 -5.05
CA GLN A 82 -11.75 -11.27 -5.72
C GLN A 82 -12.30 -12.24 -4.66
N PRO A 83 -13.61 -12.49 -4.63
CA PRO A 83 -14.22 -13.45 -3.71
C PRO A 83 -13.78 -14.89 -3.97
#